data_AF-A0A840D5A3-F1
#
_entry.id   AF-A0A840D5A3-F1
#
_cell.length_a   1.000
_cell.length_b   1.000
_cell.length_c   1.000
_cell.angle_alpha   90.00
_cell.angle_beta   90.00
_cell.angle_gamma   90.00
#
_symmetry.space_group_name_H-M   'P 1'
#
loop_
_entity.id
_entity.type
_entity.pdbx_description
1 polymer ?
#
loop_
_entity_poly.entity_id
_entity_poly.type
_entity_poly.pdbx_seq_one_letter_code
_entity_poly.pdbx_strand_id
1 'polypeptide(L)' 'MDADKTFGGQSTYILPIQGTDSLYIFMADMWRPESLKDSRYMWLPIQFDENDIPFIEWKDRWNTELERI' A
#
# COMPACT_ATOMS: atom_id res chain seq x y z
N MET A 1 -12.39 7.63 -2.77
CA MET A 1 -11.04 8.21 -2.73
C MET A 1 -10.40 8.02 -4.11
N ASP A 2 -9.42 8.85 -4.50
CA ASP A 2 -8.86 8.95 -5.86
C ASP A 2 -8.04 7.70 -6.28
N ALA A 3 -8.69 6.54 -6.36
CA ALA A 3 -8.07 5.25 -6.70
C ALA A 3 -7.50 5.25 -8.13
N ASP A 4 -8.11 6.00 -9.04
CA ASP A 4 -7.63 6.25 -10.41
C ASP A 4 -6.28 6.98 -10.45
N LYS A 5 -5.87 7.59 -9.33
CA LYS A 5 -4.58 8.27 -9.13
C LYS A 5 -3.74 7.60 -8.03
N THR A 6 -4.00 6.33 -7.73
CA THR A 6 -3.28 5.59 -6.68
C THR A 6 -3.30 6.34 -5.34
N PHE A 7 -4.46 6.89 -4.99
CA PHE A 7 -4.69 7.67 -3.76
C PHE A 7 -3.78 8.90 -3.61
N GLY A 8 -3.32 9.46 -4.74
CA GLY A 8 -2.37 10.58 -4.77
C GLY A 8 -0.91 10.17 -4.53
N GLY A 9 -0.61 8.88 -4.58
CA GLY A 9 0.74 8.32 -4.45
C GLY A 9 1.34 7.84 -5.77
N GLN A 10 2.65 7.65 -5.77
CA GLN A 10 3.41 6.99 -6.83
C GLN A 10 4.11 5.76 -6.26
N SER A 11 3.95 4.60 -6.91
CA SER A 11 4.55 3.34 -6.48
C SER A 11 6.07 3.40 -6.39
N THR A 12 6.64 2.81 -5.35
CA THR A 12 8.10 2.73 -5.17
C THR A 12 8.57 1.28 -5.06
N TYR A 13 7.93 0.50 -4.18
CA TYR A 13 8.36 -0.86 -3.87
C TYR A 13 7.20 -1.72 -3.34
N ILE A 14 7.34 -3.03 -3.49
CA ILE A 14 6.49 -4.02 -2.83
C ILE A 14 7.34 -4.76 -1.80
N LEU A 15 6.99 -4.65 -0.53
CA LEU A 15 7.68 -5.34 0.55
C LEU A 15 6.97 -6.66 0.89
N PRO A 16 7.57 -7.83 0.60
CA PRO A 16 7.07 -9.10 1.10
C PRO A 16 7.37 -9.25 2.60
N ILE A 17 6.36 -9.57 3.39
CA ILE A 17 6.54 -9.84 4.82
C ILE A 17 7.11 -11.25 5.01
N GLN A 18 8.25 -11.34 5.69
CA GLN A 18 8.89 -12.62 5.99
C GLN A 18 8.04 -13.44 6.98
N GLY A 19 8.02 -14.76 6.78
CA GLY A 19 7.24 -15.68 7.61
C GLY A 19 5.75 -15.75 7.27
N THR A 20 5.34 -15.18 6.12
CA THR A 20 4.00 -15.30 5.56
C THR A 20 4.12 -15.48 4.04
N ASP A 21 3.30 -16.35 3.44
CA ASP A 21 3.37 -16.62 2.00
C ASP A 21 2.52 -15.67 1.16
N SER A 22 1.66 -14.86 1.79
CA SER A 22 0.64 -14.07 1.11
C SER A 22 0.52 -12.61 1.54
N LEU A 23 1.40 -12.11 2.43
CA LEU A 23 1.33 -10.72 2.89
C LEU A 23 2.40 -9.85 2.23
N TYR A 24 1.92 -8.88 1.44
CA TYR A 24 2.74 -7.90 0.75
C TYR A 24 2.28 -6.49 1.10
N ILE A 25 3.22 -5.57 1.20
CA ILE A 25 2.95 -4.15 1.46
C ILE A 25 3.27 -3.36 0.20
N PHE A 26 2.26 -2.70 -0.36
CA PHE A 26 2.44 -1.67 -1.36
C PHE A 26 3.00 -0.41 -0.72
N MET A 27 4.15 0.06 -1.20
CA MET A 27 4.79 1.29 -0.75
C MET A 27 4.73 2.33 -1.85
N ALA A 28 4.29 3.53 -1.50
CA ALA A 28 4.22 4.67 -2.40
C ALA A 28 4.65 5.98 -1.73
N ASP A 29 5.15 6.90 -2.55
CA ASP A 29 5.46 8.27 -2.18
C ASP A 29 4.28 9.19 -2.55
N MET A 30 3.85 10.00 -1.61
CA MET A 30 2.95 11.13 -1.84
C MET A 30 3.78 12.39 -1.99
N TRP A 31 4.20 12.66 -3.23
CA TRP A 31 5.09 13.77 -3.56
C TRP A 31 4.46 15.13 -3.27
N ARG A 32 5.24 16.01 -2.65
CA ARG A 32 4.98 17.46 -2.58
C ARG A 32 6.06 18.20 -3.38
N PRO A 33 5.83 18.50 -4.67
CA PRO A 33 6.86 19.08 -5.54
C PRO A 33 7.46 20.40 -5.03
N GLU A 34 6.67 21.19 -4.31
CA GLU A 34 7.09 22.46 -3.73
C GLU A 34 8.05 22.28 -2.54
N SER A 35 8.05 21.11 -1.91
CA SER A 35 8.91 20.77 -0.77
C SER A 35 9.03 19.24 -0.65
N LEU A 36 10.02 18.66 -1.33
CA LEU A 36 10.19 17.21 -1.35
C LEU A 36 10.36 16.60 0.05
N LYS A 37 10.99 17.34 0.97
CA LYS A 37 11.12 16.95 2.39
C LYS A 37 9.77 16.79 3.12
N ASP A 38 8.74 17.48 2.64
CA ASP A 38 7.39 17.44 3.21
C ASP A 38 6.51 16.38 2.52
N SER A 39 7.05 15.63 1.56
CA SER A 39 6.41 14.44 1.02
C SER A 39 6.14 13.42 2.13
N ARG A 40 5.16 12.55 1.90
CA ARG A 40 4.74 11.54 2.87
C ARG A 40 4.74 10.18 2.22
N TYR A 41 4.71 9.14 3.05
CA TYR A 41 4.63 7.77 2.60
C TYR A 41 3.21 7.25 2.77
N MET A 42 2.81 6.41 1.82
CA MET A 42 1.57 5.67 1.87
C MET A 42 1.90 4.20 1.76
N TRP A 43 1.66 3.46 2.83
CA TRP A 43 1.85 2.02 2.86
C TRP A 43 0.50 1.36 3.09
N LEU A 44 0.15 0.40 2.22
CA LEU A 44 -1.12 -0.30 2.26
C LEU A 44 -0.88 -1.81 2.04
N PRO A 45 -1.66 -2.69 2.67
CA PRO A 45 -1.56 -4.11 2.41
C PRO A 45 -2.10 -4.40 1.00
N ILE A 46 -1.43 -5.27 0.26
CA ILE A 46 -2.00 -5.87 -0.94
C ILE A 46 -2.90 -7.01 -0.50
N GLN A 47 -4.12 -7.01 -1.01
CA GLN A 47 -5.12 -8.05 -0.79
C GLN A 47 -5.33 -8.81 -2.11
N PHE A 48 -5.87 -10.02 -2.01
CA PHE A 48 -6.15 -10.87 -3.17
C PHE A 48 -7.63 -11.23 -3.15
N ASP A 49 -8.28 -11.15 -4.31
CA ASP A 49 -9.68 -11.57 -4.44
C ASP A 49 -9.80 -13.11 -4.58
N GLU A 50 -11.03 -13.59 -4.77
CA GLU A 50 -11.32 -15.02 -4.94
C GLU A 50 -10.66 -15.68 -6.17
N ASN A 51 -10.09 -14.88 -7.09
CA ASN A 51 -9.41 -15.32 -8.29
C ASN A 51 -7.89 -15.06 -8.23
N ASP A 52 -7.33 -14.82 -7.03
CA ASP A 52 -5.92 -14.49 -6.80
C ASP A 52 -5.46 -13.20 -7.51
N ILE A 53 -6.38 -12.28 -7.81
CA ILE A 53 -6.03 -10.98 -8.42
C ILE A 53 -5.66 -9.99 -7.30
N PRO A 54 -4.46 -9.38 -7.33
CA PRO A 54 -4.06 -8.43 -6.33
C PRO A 54 -4.83 -7.11 -6.48
N PHE A 55 -5.31 -6.58 -5.37
CA PHE A 55 -5.91 -5.26 -5.28
C PHE A 55 -5.43 -4.53 -4.03
N ILE A 56 -5.60 -3.21 -4.02
CA ILE A 56 -5.24 -2.35 -2.90
C ILE A 56 -6.47 -1.51 -2.56
N GLU A 57 -6.89 -1.54 -1.31
CA GLU A 57 -7.93 -0.67 -0.78
C GLU A 57 -7.31 0.34 0.19
N TRP A 58 -7.85 1.57 0.19
CA TRP A 58 -7.43 2.55 1.18
C TRP A 58 -7.85 2.13 2.58
N LYS A 59 -6.90 2.10 3.52
CA LYS A 59 -7.14 1.86 4.94
C LYS A 59 -6.53 2.98 5.76
N ASP A 60 -7.37 3.69 6.52
CA ASP A 60 -6.90 4.76 7.42
C ASP A 60 -5.94 4.24 8.50
N ARG A 61 -6.13 2.97 8.91
CA ARG A 61 -5.27 2.23 9.84
C ARG A 61 -5.29 0.75 9.49
N TRP A 62 -4.14 0.11 9.58
CA TRP A 62 -3.98 -1.33 9.42
C TRP A 62 -2.72 -1.78 10.16
N ASN A 63 -2.58 -3.08 10.38
CA ASN A 63 -1.33 -3.68 10.85
C ASN A 63 -1.23 -5.11 10.31
N THR A 64 -0.03 -5.68 10.36
CA THR A 64 0.23 -7.01 9.79
C THR A 64 -0.45 -8.16 10.55
N GLU A 65 -0.88 -7.97 11.80
CA GLU A 65 -1.57 -9.00 12.59
C GLU A 65 -3.04 -9.13 12.17
N LEU A 66 -3.70 -8.00 11.89
CA LEU A 66 -5.08 -7.96 11.41
C LEU A 66 -5.25 -8.54 10.01
N GLU A 67 -4.21 -8.48 9.18
CA GLU A 67 -4.23 -9.00 7.80
C GLU A 67 -3.79 -10.48 7.70
N ARG A 68 -3.54 -11.16 8.83
CA ARG A 68 -3.20 -12.61 8.88
C ARG A 68 -4.42 -13.54 9.02
N ILE A 69 -5.62 -12.97 9.12
CA ILE A 69 -6.88 -13.69 9.38
C ILE A 69 -7.53 -14.05 8.04
#